data_AF-A0A956K9L8-F1
#
_entry.id   AF-A0A956K9L8-F1
#
_cell.length_a   1.000
_cell.length_b   1.000
_cell.length_c   1.000
_cell.angle_alpha   90.00
_cell.angle_beta   90.00
_cell.angle_gamma   90.00
#
_symmetry.space_group_name_H-M   'P 1'
#
loop_
_entity.id
_entity.type
_entity.pdbx_description
1 polymer ?
#
loop_
_entity_poly.entity_id
_entity_poly.type
_entity_poly.pdbx_seq_one_letter_code
_entity_poly.pdbx_strand_id
1 'polypeptide(L)'
;MELSLIEIWESMGLLARLVAIALVLMGLASLAISIERLLVLRRINRESNLFAGKARTLIEAGELDALNDLAKGLPRNPLARLTVVGLATFAANARNAGLSAAEATRRELARKLEEYSGEARRGMSMLASVGSTAPFIGLFGTVIGIITAFQGIAASGG
;
A
#
# COMPACT_ATOMS: atom_id res chain seq x y z
N MET A 1 26.00 5.28 -37.76
CA MET A 1 26.13 5.31 -36.30
C MET A 1 24.95 4.56 -35.74
N GLU A 2 25.10 3.27 -35.51
CA GLU A 2 24.08 2.44 -34.85
C GLU A 2 24.25 2.66 -33.35
N LEU A 3 23.49 3.56 -32.74
CA LEU A 3 23.55 3.77 -31.28
C LEU A 3 22.97 2.55 -30.57
N SER A 4 23.81 1.57 -30.27
CA SER A 4 23.43 0.40 -29.48
C SER A 4 23.31 0.80 -28.00
N LEU A 5 22.33 0.21 -27.28
CA LEU A 5 22.21 0.37 -25.83
C LEU A 5 23.49 -0.04 -25.09
N ILE A 6 24.22 -1.01 -25.65
CA ILE A 6 25.52 -1.45 -25.12
C ILE A 6 26.56 -0.33 -25.24
N GLU A 7 26.62 0.38 -26.37
CA GLU A 7 27.57 1.48 -26.59
C GLU A 7 27.24 2.68 -25.70
N ILE A 8 25.95 2.96 -25.48
CA ILE A 8 25.50 4.00 -24.55
C ILE A 8 25.91 3.64 -23.11
N TRP A 9 25.76 2.37 -22.72
CA TRP A 9 26.17 1.91 -21.39
C TRP A 9 27.69 1.96 -21.20
N GLU A 10 28.45 1.53 -22.21
CA GLU A 10 29.92 1.56 -22.18
C GLU A 10 30.48 2.99 -22.14
N SER A 11 29.83 3.95 -22.79
CA SER A 11 30.22 5.37 -22.73
C SER A 11 29.80 6.11 -21.46
N MET A 12 28.92 5.54 -20.63
CA MET A 12 28.55 6.13 -19.34
C MET A 12 29.69 6.05 -18.31
N GLY A 13 29.94 7.17 -17.63
CA GLY A 13 30.81 7.21 -16.44
C GLY A 13 30.26 6.37 -15.29
N LEU A 14 31.14 5.94 -14.38
CA LEU A 14 30.81 5.08 -13.24
C LEU A 14 29.61 5.59 -12.42
N LEU A 15 29.60 6.89 -12.11
CA LEU A 15 28.53 7.50 -11.31
C LEU A 15 27.17 7.48 -12.02
N ALA A 16 27.15 7.71 -13.34
CA ALA A 16 25.92 7.64 -14.14
C ALA A 16 25.36 6.21 -14.18
N ARG A 17 26.23 5.20 -14.30
CA ARG A 17 25.82 3.78 -14.24
C ARG A 17 25.23 3.42 -12.87
N LEU A 18 25.83 3.90 -11.78
CA LEU A 18 25.30 3.67 -10.43
C LEU A 18 23.91 4.28 -10.25
N VAL A 19 23.71 5.51 -10.73
CA VAL A 19 22.40 6.18 -10.74
C VAL A 19 21.37 5.37 -11.54
N ALA A 20 21.74 4.91 -12.74
CA ALA A 20 20.85 4.10 -13.58
C ALA A 20 20.43 2.79 -12.88
N ILE A 21 21.38 2.07 -12.27
CA ILE A 21 21.11 0.84 -11.52
C ILE A 21 20.18 1.13 -10.33
N ALA A 22 20.46 2.19 -9.57
CA ALA A 22 19.63 2.56 -8.42
C ALA A 22 18.18 2.86 -8.85
N LEU A 23 17.97 3.60 -9.95
CA LEU A 23 16.65 3.88 -10.48
C LEU A 23 15.90 2.62 -10.94
N VAL A 24 16.60 1.68 -11.58
CA VAL A 24 16.02 0.38 -11.96
C VAL A 24 15.59 -0.41 -10.73
N LEU A 25 16.43 -0.49 -9.69
CA LEU A 25 16.09 -1.18 -8.44
C LEU A 25 14.90 -0.53 -7.72
N MET A 26 14.87 0.81 -7.64
CA MET A 26 13.73 1.55 -7.08
C MET A 26 12.45 1.30 -7.89
N GLY A 27 12.55 1.27 -9.22
CA GLY A 27 11.43 0.97 -10.12
C GLY A 27 10.88 -0.44 -9.92
N LEU A 28 11.76 -1.45 -9.85
CA LEU A 28 11.37 -2.84 -9.60
C LEU A 28 10.70 -3.01 -8.24
N ALA A 29 11.28 -2.42 -7.19
CA ALA A 29 10.70 -2.47 -5.85
C ALA A 29 9.33 -1.77 -5.80
N SER A 30 9.20 -0.60 -6.45
CA SER A 30 7.94 0.13 -6.54
C SER A 30 6.86 -0.67 -7.27
N LEU A 31 7.22 -1.29 -8.39
CA LEU A 31 6.31 -2.13 -9.17
C LEU A 31 5.86 -3.36 -8.38
N ALA A 32 6.77 -4.04 -7.68
CA ALA A 32 6.47 -5.21 -6.85
C ALA A 32 5.45 -4.86 -5.76
N ILE A 33 5.68 -3.78 -5.01
CA ILE A 33 4.75 -3.31 -3.97
C ILE A 33 3.40 -2.91 -4.58
N SER A 34 3.42 -2.21 -5.72
CA SER A 34 2.20 -1.77 -6.39
C SER A 34 1.31 -2.94 -6.81
N ILE A 35 1.91 -3.99 -7.39
CA ILE A 35 1.18 -5.19 -7.80
C ILE A 35 0.65 -5.96 -6.57
N GLU A 36 1.49 -6.20 -5.55
CA GLU A 36 1.06 -6.86 -4.30
C GLU A 36 -0.15 -6.15 -3.68
N ARG A 37 -0.04 -4.82 -3.51
CA ARG A 37 -1.10 -4.01 -2.88
C ARG A 37 -2.37 -4.02 -3.70
N LEU A 38 -2.28 -3.87 -5.01
CA LEU A 38 -3.45 -3.87 -5.90
C LEU A 38 -4.21 -5.19 -5.81
N LEU A 39 -3.51 -6.33 -5.80
CA LEU A 39 -4.14 -7.64 -5.70
C LEU A 39 -4.78 -7.87 -4.33
N VAL A 40 -4.09 -7.53 -3.24
CA VAL A 40 -4.60 -7.68 -1.87
C VAL A 40 -5.84 -6.81 -1.65
N LEU A 41 -5.80 -5.54 -2.03
CA LEU A 41 -6.93 -4.62 -1.86
C LEU A 41 -8.13 -5.03 -2.72
N ARG A 42 -7.90 -5.48 -3.96
CA ARG A 42 -8.99 -6.01 -4.82
C ARG A 42 -9.62 -7.26 -4.22
N ARG A 43 -8.82 -8.17 -3.68
CA ARG A 43 -9.32 -9.38 -3.01
C ARG A 43 -10.16 -9.03 -1.79
N ILE A 44 -9.64 -8.16 -0.92
CA ILE A 44 -10.35 -7.71 0.28
C ILE A 44 -11.68 -7.05 -0.11
N ASN A 45 -11.69 -6.12 -1.06
CA ASN A 45 -12.92 -5.45 -1.49
C ASN A 45 -13.97 -6.43 -2.03
N ARG A 46 -13.55 -7.41 -2.83
CA ARG A 46 -14.46 -8.43 -3.36
C ARG A 46 -15.07 -9.30 -2.25
N GLU A 47 -14.23 -9.82 -1.35
CA GLU A 47 -14.69 -10.65 -0.23
C GLU A 47 -15.57 -9.84 0.73
N SER A 48 -15.23 -8.56 0.98
CA SER A 48 -16.00 -7.65 1.82
C SER A 48 -17.38 -7.35 1.26
N ASN A 49 -17.51 -7.14 -0.06
CA ASN A 49 -18.81 -6.93 -0.69
C ASN A 49 -19.71 -8.17 -0.59
N LEU A 50 -19.15 -9.37 -0.76
CA LEU A 50 -19.88 -10.62 -0.59
C LEU A 50 -20.32 -10.84 0.87
N PHE A 51 -19.42 -10.56 1.82
CA PHE A 51 -19.75 -10.60 3.25
C PHE A 51 -20.85 -9.60 3.59
N ALA A 52 -20.75 -8.35 3.13
CA ALA A 52 -21.75 -7.31 3.41
C ALA A 52 -23.15 -7.68 2.92
N GLY A 53 -23.26 -8.32 1.75
CA GLY A 53 -24.54 -8.82 1.24
C GLY A 53 -25.18 -9.86 2.17
N LYS A 54 -24.41 -10.84 2.64
CA LYS A 54 -24.88 -11.87 3.59
C LYS A 54 -25.11 -11.31 5.00
N ALA A 55 -24.26 -10.39 5.44
CA ALA A 55 -24.38 -9.75 6.74
C ALA A 55 -25.67 -8.94 6.81
N ARG A 56 -26.03 -8.22 5.74
CA ARG A 56 -27.29 -7.47 5.67
C ARG A 56 -28.52 -8.36 5.88
N THR A 57 -28.60 -9.49 5.20
CA THR A 57 -29.73 -10.42 5.35
C THR A 57 -29.83 -10.98 6.77
N LEU A 58 -28.70 -11.28 7.42
CA LEU A 58 -28.67 -11.78 8.80
C LEU A 58 -29.05 -10.70 9.82
N ILE A 59 -28.65 -9.45 9.59
CA ILE A 59 -29.03 -8.30 10.42
C ILE A 59 -30.54 -8.04 10.33
N GLU A 60 -31.10 -8.04 9.11
CA GLU A 60 -32.53 -7.84 8.88
C GLU A 60 -33.38 -8.97 9.51
N ALA A 61 -32.85 -10.20 9.52
CA ALA A 61 -33.48 -11.35 10.19
C ALA A 61 -33.28 -11.37 11.73
N GLY A 62 -32.42 -10.50 12.28
CA GLY A 62 -32.09 -10.49 13.71
C GLY A 62 -31.20 -11.65 14.17
N GLU A 63 -30.61 -12.42 13.26
CA GLU A 63 -29.78 -13.59 13.55
C GLU A 63 -28.31 -13.20 13.86
N LEU A 64 -28.10 -12.55 15.00
CA LEU A 64 -26.79 -12.02 15.39
C LEU A 64 -25.74 -13.10 15.67
N ASP A 65 -26.14 -14.28 16.14
CA ASP A 65 -25.23 -15.42 16.35
C ASP A 65 -24.72 -15.98 15.03
N ALA A 66 -25.60 -16.16 14.04
CA ALA A 66 -25.23 -16.58 12.70
C ALA A 66 -24.33 -15.55 12.00
N LEU A 67 -24.57 -14.26 12.23
CA LEU A 67 -23.69 -13.19 11.76
C LEU A 67 -22.29 -13.28 12.36
N ASN A 68 -22.19 -13.54 13.67
CA ASN A 68 -20.92 -13.70 14.37
C ASN A 68 -20.14 -14.91 13.85
N ASP A 69 -20.81 -16.04 13.60
CA ASP A 69 -20.17 -17.25 13.09
C ASP A 69 -19.71 -17.07 11.63
N LEU A 70 -20.52 -16.42 10.79
CA LEU A 70 -20.11 -16.02 9.44
C LEU A 70 -18.86 -15.12 9.48
N ALA A 71 -18.83 -14.16 10.40
CA ALA A 71 -17.72 -13.23 10.54
C ALA A 71 -16.43 -13.92 11.03
N LYS A 72 -16.54 -14.85 11.99
CA LYS A 72 -15.41 -15.68 12.46
C LYS A 72 -14.85 -16.58 11.35
N GLY A 73 -15.67 -17.00 10.39
CA GLY A 73 -15.24 -17.77 9.23
C GLY A 73 -14.34 -16.99 8.25
N LEU A 74 -14.24 -15.67 8.37
CA LEU A 74 -13.45 -14.79 7.49
C LEU A 74 -12.44 -13.92 8.27
N PRO A 75 -11.48 -14.52 8.99
CA PRO A 75 -10.58 -13.77 9.89
C PRO A 75 -9.64 -12.80 9.17
N ARG A 76 -9.43 -12.98 7.85
CA ARG A 76 -8.62 -12.09 7.01
C ARG A 76 -9.40 -10.90 6.46
N ASN A 77 -10.73 -10.92 6.54
CA ASN A 77 -11.56 -9.85 6.01
C ASN A 77 -11.72 -8.73 7.06
N PRO A 78 -11.32 -7.48 6.77
CA PRO A 78 -11.43 -6.37 7.71
C PRO A 78 -12.86 -6.07 8.16
N LEU A 79 -13.86 -6.18 7.27
CA LEU A 79 -15.26 -5.97 7.65
C LEU A 79 -15.74 -7.06 8.60
N ALA A 80 -15.40 -8.32 8.33
CA ALA A 80 -15.76 -9.42 9.22
C ALA A 80 -15.12 -9.27 10.61
N ARG A 81 -13.83 -8.89 10.67
CA ARG A 81 -13.15 -8.57 11.94
C ARG A 81 -13.85 -7.44 12.69
N LEU A 82 -14.25 -6.36 12.01
CA LEU A 82 -15.00 -5.26 12.61
C LEU A 82 -16.36 -5.73 13.14
N THR A 83 -17.05 -6.60 12.42
CA THR A 83 -18.33 -7.17 12.85
C THR A 83 -18.19 -7.96 14.15
N VAL A 84 -17.17 -8.84 14.26
CA VAL A 84 -16.91 -9.60 15.49
C VAL A 84 -16.62 -8.66 16.68
N VAL A 85 -15.77 -7.65 16.48
CA VAL A 85 -15.45 -6.68 17.54
C VAL A 85 -16.68 -5.87 17.94
N GLY A 86 -17.48 -5.43 16.96
CA GLY A 86 -18.70 -4.67 17.19
C GLY A 86 -19.74 -5.44 18.02
N LEU A 87 -20.02 -6.68 17.61
CA LEU A 87 -20.94 -7.58 18.34
C LEU A 87 -20.46 -7.85 19.76
N ALA A 88 -19.18 -8.18 19.93
CA ALA A 88 -18.60 -8.47 21.25
C ALA A 88 -18.64 -7.24 22.17
N THR A 89 -18.30 -6.06 21.65
CA THR A 89 -18.27 -4.81 22.43
C THR A 89 -19.68 -4.37 22.82
N PHE A 90 -20.64 -4.50 21.89
CA PHE A 90 -22.03 -4.17 22.18
C PHE A 90 -22.61 -5.10 23.25
N ALA A 91 -22.42 -6.42 23.11
CA ALA A 91 -22.90 -7.40 24.10
C ALA A 91 -22.29 -7.19 25.49
N ALA A 92 -21.00 -6.83 25.57
CA ALA A 92 -20.33 -6.56 26.85
C ALA A 92 -20.89 -5.32 27.57
N ASN A 93 -21.24 -4.27 26.81
CA ASN A 93 -21.68 -3.00 27.38
C ASN A 93 -23.21 -2.87 27.49
N ALA A 94 -23.98 -3.71 26.79
CA ALA A 94 -25.45 -3.72 26.82
C ALA A 94 -26.02 -3.87 28.24
N ARG A 95 -25.29 -4.54 29.14
CA ARG A 95 -25.70 -4.75 30.54
C ARG A 95 -25.57 -3.51 31.43
N ASN A 96 -24.75 -2.51 31.06
CA ASN A 96 -24.38 -1.42 31.97
C ASN A 96 -25.06 -0.06 31.69
N ALA A 97 -25.57 0.18 30.47
CA ALA A 97 -26.49 1.28 30.09
C ALA A 97 -26.58 1.36 28.55
N GLY A 98 -27.74 1.09 27.94
CA GLY A 98 -27.89 0.92 26.49
C GLY A 98 -27.32 2.06 25.60
N LEU A 99 -27.52 3.33 25.98
CA LEU A 99 -26.96 4.49 25.26
C LEU A 99 -25.43 4.59 25.38
N SER A 100 -24.86 4.16 26.49
CA SER A 100 -23.40 4.08 26.69
C SER A 100 -22.78 2.95 25.85
N ALA A 101 -23.50 1.85 25.67
CA ALA A 101 -23.04 0.68 24.92
C ALA A 101 -22.84 0.96 23.43
N ALA A 102 -23.78 1.66 22.79
CA ALA A 102 -23.67 2.05 21.39
C ALA A 102 -22.47 2.99 21.17
N GLU A 103 -22.28 3.97 22.05
CA GLU A 103 -21.18 4.93 21.95
C GLU A 103 -19.82 4.29 22.26
N ALA A 104 -19.74 3.37 23.23
CA ALA A 104 -18.55 2.57 23.48
C ALA A 104 -18.19 1.69 22.27
N THR A 105 -19.18 1.06 21.65
CA THR A 105 -18.99 0.24 20.44
C THR A 105 -18.51 1.09 19.27
N ARG A 106 -19.09 2.27 19.06
CA ARG A 106 -18.67 3.21 18.00
C ARG A 106 -17.22 3.64 18.17
N ARG A 107 -16.79 3.96 19.40
CA ARG A 107 -15.39 4.32 19.70
C ARG A 107 -14.43 3.16 19.42
N GLU A 108 -14.78 1.95 19.86
CA GLU A 108 -13.93 0.78 19.64
C GLU A 108 -13.83 0.40 18.15
N LEU A 109 -14.94 0.48 17.41
CA LEU A 109 -14.94 0.27 15.96
C LEU A 109 -14.09 1.32 15.23
N ALA A 110 -14.16 2.60 15.63
CA ALA A 110 -13.32 3.64 15.06
C ALA A 110 -11.82 3.35 15.27
N ARG A 111 -11.44 2.92 16.48
CA ARG A 111 -10.07 2.50 16.81
C ARG A 111 -9.60 1.33 15.94
N LYS A 112 -10.42 0.30 15.80
CA LYS A 112 -10.09 -0.87 14.96
C LYS A 112 -10.05 -0.55 13.47
N LEU A 113 -10.92 0.35 13.01
CA LEU A 113 -10.88 0.83 11.63
C LEU A 113 -9.57 1.56 11.34
N GLU A 114 -9.08 2.38 12.27
CA GLU A 114 -7.79 3.06 12.13
C GLU A 114 -6.63 2.04 12.06
N GLU A 115 -6.61 1.05 12.96
CA GLU A 115 -5.63 -0.05 12.96
C GLU A 115 -5.60 -0.79 11.60
N TYR A 116 -6.77 -1.19 11.08
CA TYR A 116 -6.87 -1.91 9.81
C TYR A 116 -6.55 -1.02 8.61
N SER A 117 -6.87 0.27 8.68
CA SER A 117 -6.48 1.23 7.66
C SER A 117 -4.95 1.40 7.60
N GLY A 118 -4.27 1.34 8.74
CA GLY A 118 -2.82 1.33 8.83
C GLY A 118 -2.21 0.09 8.17
N GLU A 119 -2.75 -1.10 8.46
CA GLU A 119 -2.35 -2.36 7.81
C GLU A 119 -2.50 -2.28 6.27
N ALA A 120 -3.60 -1.68 5.80
CA ALA A 120 -3.88 -1.51 4.37
C ALA A 120 -2.87 -0.57 3.68
N ARG A 121 -2.38 0.46 4.39
CA ARG A 121 -1.40 1.45 3.91
C ARG A 121 0.04 0.94 3.89
N ARG A 122 0.31 -0.30 4.32
CA ARG A 122 1.66 -0.88 4.31
C ARG A 122 2.33 -0.74 2.93
N GLY A 123 3.55 -0.22 2.89
CA GLY A 123 4.32 -0.01 1.65
C GLY A 123 4.00 1.28 0.91
N MET A 124 2.92 1.99 1.25
CA MET A 124 2.55 3.25 0.57
C MET A 124 3.59 4.35 0.81
N SER A 125 4.20 4.41 2.00
CA SER A 125 5.27 5.38 2.29
C SER A 125 6.49 5.19 1.38
N MET A 126 6.85 3.93 1.07
CA MET A 126 7.95 3.65 0.16
C MET A 126 7.61 4.09 -1.27
N LEU A 127 6.41 3.79 -1.76
CA LEU A 127 5.95 4.26 -3.07
C LEU A 127 5.97 5.79 -3.17
N ALA A 128 5.51 6.47 -2.11
CA ALA A 128 5.54 7.92 -2.02
C ALA A 128 6.97 8.48 -2.05
N SER A 129 7.89 7.87 -1.29
CA SER A 129 9.30 8.26 -1.28
C SER A 129 9.98 8.01 -2.63
N VAL A 130 9.77 6.86 -3.26
CA VAL A 130 10.33 6.56 -4.59
C VAL A 130 9.77 7.53 -5.62
N GLY A 131 8.45 7.78 -5.61
CA GLY A 131 7.81 8.71 -6.54
C GLY A 131 8.31 10.16 -6.41
N SER A 132 8.65 10.61 -5.20
CA SER A 132 9.17 11.97 -4.98
C SER A 132 10.67 12.09 -5.21
N THR A 133 11.47 11.06 -4.90
CA THR A 133 12.95 11.15 -4.95
C THR A 133 13.55 10.69 -6.27
N ALA A 134 12.94 9.75 -6.99
CA ALA A 134 13.46 9.23 -8.26
C ALA A 134 13.71 10.31 -9.33
N PRO A 135 12.85 11.34 -9.51
CA PRO A 135 13.11 12.41 -10.48
C PRO A 135 14.40 13.19 -10.17
N PHE A 136 14.67 13.46 -8.90
CA PHE A 136 15.88 14.16 -8.48
C PHE A 136 17.13 13.31 -8.66
N ILE A 137 17.04 12.01 -8.37
CA ILE A 137 18.13 11.05 -8.61
C ILE A 137 18.44 10.96 -10.12
N GLY A 138 17.42 10.93 -10.97
CA GLY A 138 17.58 10.98 -12.43
C GLY A 138 18.22 12.27 -12.92
N LEU A 139 17.73 13.43 -12.44
CA LEU A 139 18.32 14.74 -12.76
C LEU A 139 19.78 14.85 -12.32
N PHE A 140 20.12 14.30 -11.15
CA PHE A 140 21.51 14.23 -10.71
C PHE A 140 22.39 13.44 -11.70
N GLY A 141 21.90 12.28 -12.16
CA GLY A 141 22.61 11.48 -13.17
C GLY A 141 22.85 12.22 -14.48
N THR A 142 21.86 12.99 -14.96
CA THR A 142 22.00 13.76 -16.20
C THR A 142 22.98 14.92 -16.05
N VAL A 143 22.94 15.66 -14.92
CA VAL A 143 23.88 16.75 -14.63
C VAL A 143 25.33 16.23 -14.62
N ILE A 144 25.57 15.11 -13.93
CA ILE A 144 26.90 14.51 -13.87
C ILE A 144 27.36 14.04 -15.25
N GLY A 145 26.48 13.37 -16.02
CA GLY A 145 26.81 12.94 -17.37
C GLY A 145 27.22 14.10 -18.28
N ILE A 146 26.52 15.23 -18.19
CA ILE A 146 26.86 16.45 -18.93
C ILE A 146 28.22 17.01 -18.49
N ILE A 147 28.48 17.10 -17.17
CA ILE A 147 29.78 17.57 -16.64
C ILE A 147 30.93 16.69 -17.16
N THR A 148 30.79 15.37 -17.10
CA THR A 148 31.80 14.43 -17.60
C THR A 148 32.02 14.56 -19.10
N ALA A 149 30.96 14.78 -19.88
CA ALA A 149 31.07 15.01 -21.32
C ALA A 149 31.86 16.30 -21.64
N PHE A 150 31.56 17.41 -20.97
CA PHE A 150 32.30 18.66 -21.16
C PHE A 150 33.77 18.57 -20.73
N GLN A 151 34.06 17.86 -19.64
CA GLN A 151 35.45 17.59 -19.22
C GLN A 151 36.21 16.76 -20.26
N GLY A 152 35.55 15.74 -20.84
CA GLY A 152 36.14 14.95 -21.93
C GLY A 152 36.44 15.80 -23.17
N ILE A 153 35.51 16.67 -23.57
CA ILE A 153 35.72 17.60 -24.69
C ILE A 153 36.91 18.52 -24.41
N ALA A 154 36.96 19.15 -23.22
CA ALA A 154 38.05 20.04 -22.83
C ALA A 154 39.42 19.35 -22.78
N ALA A 155 39.47 18.07 -22.39
CA ALA A 155 40.70 17.28 -22.39
C ALA A 155 41.13 16.79 -23.79
N SER A 156 40.17 16.64 -24.72
CA SER A 156 40.41 16.09 -26.07
C SER A 156 40.71 17.14 -27.14
N GLY A 157 40.48 18.43 -26.87
CA GLY A 157 40.60 19.46 -27.90
C GLY A 157 40.46 20.90 -27.41
N GLY A 158 41.03 21.23 -26.25
CA GLY A 158 41.46 22.59 -25.91
C GLY A 158 42.91 22.81 -26.34
#